data_AF-A0A3S1B3V9-F1
#
_entry.id   AF-A0A3S1B3V9-F1
#
_cell.length_a   1.000
_cell.length_b   1.000
_cell.length_c   1.000
_cell.angle_alpha   90.00
_cell.angle_beta   90.00
_cell.angle_gamma   90.00
#
_symmetry.space_group_name_H-M   'P 1'
#
loop_
_entity.id
_entity.type
_entity.pdbx_description
1 polymer ?
#
loop_
_entity_poly.entity_id
_entity_poly.type
_entity_poly.pdbx_seq_one_letter_code
_entity_poly.pdbx_strand_id
1 'polypeptide(L)'
;MNGYLRVINALEIFKRPDSVIKVMSNSTRPVDISVKAKGDACCMIDVLYYFNQTSVALTQYTLSNPPFRRNSTTGELSFDPSSIPKEDLEKWVGDYKCRVSNKHESKVFDFIIVTEESNRQPITAAEASTGLWWIYILLGVLAIAIVFVVVIVIYKSNYPGETYQLEKTELKHHLNPEEDLLNQSFQEI
;
A
#
# COMPACT_ATOMS: atom_id res chain seq x y z
N MET A 1 -9.87 1.68 63.24
CA MET A 1 -10.07 2.22 61.88
C MET A 1 -10.00 1.05 60.92
N ASN A 2 -11.13 0.63 60.37
CA ASN A 2 -11.14 -0.48 59.40
C ASN A 2 -10.84 0.10 58.03
N GLY A 3 -9.61 -0.10 57.55
CA GLY A 3 -9.22 0.24 56.19
C GLY A 3 -9.71 -0.83 55.24
N TYR A 4 -10.70 -0.51 54.40
CA TYR A 4 -11.13 -1.39 53.32
C TYR A 4 -10.41 -0.98 52.03
N LEU A 5 -9.83 -1.94 51.34
CA LEU A 5 -9.34 -1.75 49.97
C LEU A 5 -10.56 -1.70 49.06
N ARG A 6 -10.85 -0.51 48.51
CA ARG A 6 -11.87 -0.35 47.47
C ARG A 6 -11.26 -0.72 46.13
N VAL A 7 -11.81 -1.75 45.50
CA VAL A 7 -11.49 -2.10 44.11
C VAL A 7 -12.23 -1.13 43.19
N ILE A 8 -11.50 -0.53 42.25
CA ILE A 8 -12.05 0.39 41.25
C ILE A 8 -12.60 -0.44 40.10
N ASN A 9 -13.84 -0.20 39.71
CA ASN A 9 -14.43 -0.87 38.54
C ASN A 9 -13.72 -0.42 37.25
N ALA A 10 -13.47 -1.39 36.36
CA ALA A 10 -12.85 -1.15 35.07
C ALA A 10 -13.76 -0.30 34.16
N LEU A 11 -13.16 0.33 33.15
CA LEU A 11 -13.91 1.08 32.15
C LEU A 11 -14.54 0.12 31.14
N GLU A 12 -15.86 0.05 31.09
CA GLU A 12 -16.61 -0.81 30.19
C GLU A 12 -17.29 0.01 29.09
N ILE A 13 -17.06 -0.35 27.83
CA ILE A 13 -17.73 0.27 26.68
C ILE A 13 -18.91 -0.62 26.30
N PHE A 14 -20.13 -0.08 26.37
CA PHE A 14 -21.35 -0.83 26.05
C PHE A 14 -22.03 -0.38 24.76
N LYS A 15 -21.64 0.78 24.20
CA LYS A 15 -22.04 1.22 22.88
C LYS A 15 -20.85 1.84 22.16
N ARG A 16 -20.63 1.44 20.91
CA ARG A 16 -19.64 2.01 20.01
C ARG A 16 -20.21 2.09 18.59
N PRO A 17 -19.75 3.03 17.76
CA PRO A 17 -20.08 3.05 16.34
C PRO A 17 -19.58 1.79 15.63
N ASP A 18 -20.20 1.48 14.50
CA ASP A 18 -19.71 0.47 13.58
C ASP A 18 -18.33 0.89 13.04
N SER A 19 -17.48 -0.10 12.76
CA SER A 19 -16.12 0.14 12.24
C SER A 19 -16.11 0.87 10.89
N VAL A 20 -17.16 0.70 10.08
CA VAL A 20 -17.34 1.38 8.81
C VAL A 20 -18.76 1.91 8.74
N ILE A 21 -18.87 3.22 8.57
CA ILE A 21 -20.12 3.94 8.44
C ILE A 21 -20.23 4.46 7.03
N LYS A 22 -21.25 3.99 6.31
CA LYS A 22 -21.54 4.45 4.96
C LYS A 22 -22.57 5.56 5.01
N VAL A 23 -22.25 6.70 4.41
CA VAL A 23 -23.16 7.85 4.28
C VAL A 23 -23.42 8.12 2.80
N MET A 24 -24.69 8.31 2.42
CA MET A 24 -24.99 8.87 1.11
C MET A 24 -25.03 10.39 1.22
N SER A 25 -24.51 11.09 0.21
CA SER A 25 -24.55 12.57 0.18
C SER A 25 -25.97 13.13 0.16
N ASN A 26 -26.97 12.34 -0.24
CA ASN A 26 -28.39 12.71 -0.23
C ASN A 26 -29.17 12.09 0.95
N SER A 27 -28.50 11.37 1.85
CA SER A 27 -29.17 10.76 3.00
C SER A 27 -29.62 11.85 3.95
N THR A 28 -30.93 11.88 4.23
CA THR A 28 -31.53 12.78 5.23
C THR A 28 -31.47 12.22 6.65
N ARG A 29 -30.85 11.06 6.84
CA ARG A 29 -30.80 10.38 8.14
C ARG A 29 -29.43 10.59 8.80
N PRO A 30 -29.39 11.22 9.99
CA PRO A 30 -28.19 11.26 10.80
C PRO A 30 -27.78 9.85 11.20
N VAL A 31 -26.47 9.58 11.17
CA VAL A 31 -25.89 8.33 11.64
C VAL A 31 -25.36 8.52 13.06
N ASP A 32 -25.67 7.58 13.94
CA ASP A 32 -25.23 7.61 15.32
C ASP A 32 -23.76 7.20 15.43
N ILE A 33 -22.93 8.09 15.95
CA ILE A 33 -21.51 7.85 16.22
C ILE A 33 -21.19 7.94 17.71
N SER A 34 -22.22 7.87 18.56
CA SER A 34 -22.08 8.00 20.00
C SER A 34 -21.39 6.79 20.61
N VAL A 35 -20.59 7.09 21.63
CA VAL A 35 -19.93 6.09 22.46
C VAL A 35 -20.49 6.21 23.85
N LYS A 36 -20.88 5.08 24.42
CA LYS A 36 -21.32 5.02 25.80
C LYS A 36 -20.44 4.06 26.57
N ALA A 37 -19.91 4.57 27.68
CA ALA A 37 -19.04 3.82 28.58
C ALA A 37 -19.52 4.00 30.02
N LYS A 38 -19.27 2.97 30.83
CA LYS A 38 -19.53 2.92 32.26
C LYS A 38 -18.21 2.65 32.95
N GLY A 39 -18.03 3.23 34.12
CA GLY A 39 -16.84 3.02 34.94
C GLY A 39 -17.21 3.19 36.40
N ASP A 40 -16.20 3.23 37.25
CA ASP A 40 -16.40 3.48 38.67
C ASP A 40 -16.99 4.87 38.92
N ALA A 41 -17.95 4.97 39.85
CA ALA A 41 -18.66 6.22 40.14
C ALA A 41 -17.76 7.36 40.64
N CYS A 42 -16.57 7.06 41.16
CA CYS A 42 -15.62 8.09 41.58
C CYS A 42 -14.79 8.69 40.43
N CYS A 43 -14.83 8.08 39.24
CA CYS A 43 -13.96 8.44 38.13
C CYS A 43 -14.78 9.07 37.00
N MET A 44 -14.47 10.33 36.68
CA MET A 44 -15.01 10.98 35.50
C MET A 44 -14.48 10.29 34.23
N ILE A 45 -15.37 10.10 33.26
CA ILE A 45 -15.05 9.49 31.97
C ILE A 45 -15.05 10.61 30.93
N ASP A 46 -13.93 10.72 30.22
CA ASP A 46 -13.76 11.65 29.10
C ASP A 46 -13.85 10.88 27.78
N VAL A 47 -14.53 11.47 26.80
CA VAL A 47 -14.69 10.94 25.44
C VAL A 47 -14.20 11.97 24.44
N LEU A 48 -13.12 11.64 23.73
CA LEU A 48 -12.47 12.50 22.75
C LEU A 48 -12.50 11.86 21.37
N TYR A 49 -12.82 12.64 20.35
CA TYR A 49 -12.82 12.21 18.95
C TYR A 49 -11.66 12.88 18.21
N TYR A 50 -11.03 12.16 17.31
CA TYR A 50 -9.93 12.60 16.47
C TYR A 50 -10.27 12.25 15.02
N PHE A 51 -9.83 13.09 14.09
CA PHE A 51 -10.12 12.95 12.67
C PHE A 51 -8.83 12.86 11.85
N ASN A 52 -8.79 11.99 10.84
CA ASN A 52 -7.67 11.74 9.93
C ASN A 52 -6.32 11.55 10.66
N GLN A 53 -6.33 10.74 11.72
CA GLN A 53 -5.15 10.40 12.52
C GLN A 53 -4.44 11.61 13.16
N THR A 54 -5.09 12.77 13.24
CA THR A 54 -4.55 13.93 13.93
C THR A 54 -4.39 13.65 15.43
N SER A 55 -3.38 14.27 16.05
CA SER A 55 -3.16 14.21 17.50
C SER A 55 -4.05 15.17 18.29
N VAL A 56 -4.77 16.06 17.58
CA VAL A 56 -5.64 17.07 18.17
C VAL A 56 -7.07 16.56 18.16
N ALA A 57 -7.71 16.54 19.33
CA ALA A 57 -9.09 16.14 19.44
C ALA A 57 -10.02 17.21 18.82
N LEU A 58 -11.10 16.76 18.19
CA LEU A 58 -12.20 17.62 17.77
C LEU A 58 -12.76 18.35 18.98
N THR A 59 -12.94 19.66 18.83
CA THR A 59 -13.43 20.50 19.90
C THR A 59 -14.92 20.28 20.15
N GLN A 60 -15.40 20.63 21.34
CA GLN A 60 -16.84 20.64 21.62
C GLN A 60 -17.60 21.55 20.65
N TYR A 61 -16.99 22.65 20.19
CA TYR A 61 -17.55 23.52 19.16
C TYR A 61 -17.73 22.75 17.85
N THR A 62 -16.70 22.04 17.37
CA THR A 62 -16.79 21.23 16.15
C THR A 62 -17.86 20.14 16.27
N LEU A 63 -17.93 19.47 17.42
CA LEU A 63 -18.89 18.38 17.67
C LEU A 63 -20.34 18.87 17.89
N SER A 64 -20.55 20.19 18.01
CA SER A 64 -21.86 20.81 18.18
C SER A 64 -22.35 21.56 16.94
N ASN A 65 -21.57 21.55 15.85
CA ASN A 65 -21.89 22.20 14.59
C ASN A 65 -21.85 21.20 13.43
N PRO A 66 -22.60 21.45 12.33
CA PRO A 66 -22.57 20.62 11.14
C PRO A 66 -21.16 20.25 10.67
N PRO A 67 -20.91 18.99 10.25
CA PRO A 67 -21.89 17.90 10.09
C PRO A 67 -22.25 17.15 11.37
N PHE A 68 -21.71 17.54 12.52
CA PHE A 68 -21.98 16.86 13.78
C PHE A 68 -23.18 17.45 14.50
N ARG A 69 -23.87 16.59 15.27
CA ARG A 69 -24.93 17.02 16.17
C ARG A 69 -24.79 16.30 17.49
N ARG A 70 -24.53 17.06 18.55
CA ARG A 70 -24.55 16.55 19.93
C ARG A 70 -25.90 16.87 20.56
N ASN A 71 -26.60 15.84 21.03
CA ASN A 71 -27.80 15.99 21.82
C ASN A 71 -27.42 16.52 23.22
N SER A 72 -27.96 17.67 23.61
CA SER A 72 -27.67 18.33 24.89
C SER A 72 -28.21 17.56 26.10
N THR A 73 -29.26 16.75 25.92
CA THR A 73 -29.90 15.97 26.98
C THR A 73 -29.25 14.59 27.14
N THR A 74 -29.04 13.87 26.03
CA THR A 74 -28.53 12.49 26.08
C THR A 74 -27.01 12.40 25.92
N GLY A 75 -26.35 13.47 25.48
CA GLY A 75 -24.93 13.48 25.14
C GLY A 75 -24.60 12.67 23.86
N GLU A 76 -25.62 12.16 23.16
CA GLU A 76 -25.43 11.37 21.95
C GLU A 76 -24.91 12.25 20.82
N LEU A 77 -23.92 11.72 20.10
CA LEU A 77 -23.29 12.37 18.97
C LEU A 77 -23.74 11.66 17.68
N SER A 78 -24.24 12.42 16.73
CA SER A 78 -24.54 11.93 15.38
C SER A 78 -23.78 12.71 14.31
N PHE A 79 -23.57 12.05 13.18
CA PHE A 79 -23.05 12.62 11.95
C PHE A 79 -24.20 12.76 10.96
N ASP A 80 -24.51 13.99 10.55
CA ASP A 80 -25.61 14.32 9.65
C ASP A 80 -25.08 14.85 8.31
N PRO A 81 -24.98 14.01 7.26
CA PRO A 81 -24.48 14.43 5.96
C PRO A 81 -25.41 15.43 5.27
N SER A 82 -26.69 15.51 5.65
CA SER A 82 -27.67 16.44 5.04
C SER A 82 -27.52 17.88 5.52
N SER A 83 -26.76 18.10 6.59
CA SER A 83 -26.57 19.42 7.20
C SER A 83 -25.49 20.27 6.52
N ILE A 84 -24.77 19.71 5.54
CA ILE A 84 -23.71 20.36 4.78
C ILE A 84 -23.84 20.06 3.28
N PRO A 85 -23.32 20.92 2.39
CA PRO A 85 -23.31 20.63 0.95
C PRO A 85 -22.38 19.45 0.62
N LYS A 86 -22.68 18.74 -0.49
CA LYS A 86 -21.93 17.53 -0.92
C LYS A 86 -20.42 17.78 -1.07
N GLU A 87 -20.05 18.96 -1.55
CA GLU A 87 -18.67 19.41 -1.74
C GLU A 87 -17.91 19.61 -0.41
N ASP A 88 -18.61 19.93 0.68
CA ASP A 88 -18.00 20.00 2.02
C ASP A 88 -17.99 18.64 2.72
N LEU A 89 -18.85 17.70 2.32
CA LEU A 89 -18.93 16.37 2.92
C LEU A 89 -17.59 15.62 2.81
N GLU A 90 -16.90 15.72 1.68
CA GLU A 90 -15.61 15.05 1.47
C GLU A 90 -14.55 15.46 2.51
N LYS A 91 -14.64 16.67 3.08
CA LYS A 91 -13.71 17.16 4.12
C LYS A 91 -13.89 16.46 5.45
N TRP A 92 -15.04 15.84 5.67
CA TRP A 92 -15.42 15.18 6.93
C TRP A 92 -15.52 13.65 6.81
N VAL A 93 -15.29 13.11 5.61
CA VAL A 93 -15.24 11.68 5.33
C VAL A 93 -13.79 11.22 5.52
N GLY A 94 -13.57 10.15 6.28
CA GLY A 94 -12.23 9.68 6.61
C GLY A 94 -12.17 8.83 7.87
N ASP A 95 -10.94 8.67 8.37
CA ASP A 95 -10.64 7.86 9.54
C ASP A 95 -10.91 8.66 10.81
N TYR A 96 -11.73 8.10 11.69
CA TYR A 96 -11.99 8.63 13.01
C TYR A 96 -11.42 7.70 14.07
N LYS A 97 -10.90 8.32 15.11
CA LYS A 97 -10.44 7.63 16.31
C LYS A 97 -11.17 8.23 17.49
N CYS A 98 -11.65 7.40 18.38
CA CYS A 98 -12.25 7.88 19.60
C CYS A 98 -11.60 7.20 20.81
N ARG A 99 -11.28 8.05 21.78
CA ARG A 99 -10.61 7.70 23.02
C ARG A 99 -11.58 7.93 24.15
N VAL A 100 -11.83 6.87 24.91
CA VAL A 100 -12.58 6.92 26.16
C VAL A 100 -11.58 6.66 27.27
N SER A 101 -11.46 7.59 28.21
CA SER A 101 -10.49 7.47 29.30
C SER A 101 -11.05 7.94 30.62
N ASN A 102 -10.53 7.37 31.69
CA ASN A 102 -10.62 7.92 33.03
C ASN A 102 -9.20 8.06 33.61
N LYS A 103 -9.07 8.39 34.90
CA LYS A 103 -7.77 8.56 35.57
C LYS A 103 -6.88 7.29 35.55
N HIS A 104 -7.47 6.11 35.40
CA HIS A 104 -6.80 4.81 35.60
C HIS A 104 -6.64 3.99 34.31
N GLU A 105 -7.53 4.17 33.34
CA GLU A 105 -7.62 3.37 32.13
C GLU A 105 -7.99 4.23 30.92
N SER A 106 -7.52 3.83 29.74
CA SER A 106 -7.85 4.45 28.46
C SER A 106 -8.10 3.38 27.42
N LYS A 107 -9.23 3.49 26.70
CA LYS A 107 -9.61 2.63 25.58
C LYS A 107 -9.71 3.47 24.31
N VAL A 108 -9.24 2.93 23.20
CA VAL A 108 -9.22 3.58 21.89
C VAL A 108 -9.87 2.67 20.87
N PHE A 109 -10.65 3.25 19.97
CA PHE A 109 -11.26 2.53 18.85
C PHE A 109 -11.28 3.42 17.63
N ASP A 110 -11.13 2.77 16.49
CA ASP A 110 -11.11 3.42 15.18
C ASP A 110 -12.39 3.05 14.43
N PHE A 111 -12.93 4.01 13.69
CA PHE A 111 -14.04 3.82 12.77
C PHE A 111 -13.86 4.74 11.57
N ILE A 112 -14.42 4.37 10.43
CA ILE A 112 -14.25 5.13 9.19
C ILE A 112 -15.63 5.57 8.71
N ILE A 113 -15.76 6.85 8.37
CA ILE A 113 -16.94 7.34 7.66
C ILE A 113 -16.56 7.41 6.18
N VAL A 114 -17.30 6.71 5.33
CA VAL A 114 -17.11 6.68 3.88
C VAL A 114 -18.40 7.11 3.17
N THR A 115 -18.29 7.79 2.03
CA THR A 115 -19.46 7.99 1.18
C THR A 115 -19.78 6.71 0.41
N GLU A 116 -21.04 6.36 0.19
CA GLU A 116 -21.37 5.13 -0.58
C GLU A 116 -20.79 5.14 -2.01
N GLU A 117 -20.64 6.31 -2.62
CA GLU A 117 -19.95 6.49 -3.90
C GLU A 117 -18.42 6.29 -3.78
N SER A 118 -17.85 6.54 -2.61
CA SER A 118 -16.44 6.33 -2.29
C SER A 118 -16.27 5.00 -1.59
N ASN A 119 -16.15 3.93 -2.37
CA ASN A 119 -15.81 2.61 -1.85
C ASN A 119 -14.35 2.57 -1.38
N ARG A 120 -14.00 3.34 -0.35
CA ARG A 120 -12.77 3.14 0.42
C ARG A 120 -13.02 1.95 1.33
N GLN A 121 -12.52 0.79 0.91
CA GLN A 121 -12.45 -0.39 1.77
C GLN A 121 -11.72 -0.03 3.08
N PRO A 122 -12.12 -0.62 4.22
CA PRO A 122 -11.45 -0.35 5.49
C PRO A 122 -9.96 -0.62 5.35
N ILE A 123 -9.14 0.30 5.86
CA ILE A 123 -7.71 0.11 6.01
C ILE A 123 -7.50 -0.92 7.14
N THR A 124 -7.87 -2.17 6.91
CA THR A 124 -7.08 -3.27 7.47
C THR A 124 -5.65 -2.98 7.04
N ALA A 125 -4.66 -3.14 7.93
CA ALA A 125 -3.25 -3.10 7.58
C ALA A 125 -3.01 -4.13 6.47
N ALA A 126 -3.28 -3.72 5.24
CA ALA A 126 -3.02 -4.46 4.06
C ALA A 126 -1.52 -4.41 3.99
N GLU A 127 -0.91 -5.55 4.33
CA GLU A 127 0.39 -5.94 3.80
C GLU A 127 0.48 -5.30 2.43
N ALA A 128 1.49 -4.44 2.26
CA ALA A 128 1.72 -3.75 1.01
C ALA A 128 1.90 -4.82 -0.08
N SER A 129 0.79 -5.23 -0.68
CA SER A 129 0.72 -5.98 -1.92
C SER A 129 1.07 -4.97 -3.00
N THR A 130 2.32 -4.50 -2.97
CA THR A 130 2.98 -3.89 -4.10
C THR A 130 2.84 -4.90 -5.23
N GLY A 131 1.94 -4.59 -6.18
CA GLY A 131 1.60 -5.49 -7.27
C GLY A 131 2.87 -6.01 -7.93
N LEU A 132 3.11 -7.31 -7.82
CA LEU A 132 4.30 -8.01 -8.34
C LEU A 132 4.24 -8.19 -9.86
N TRP A 133 3.51 -7.33 -10.58
CA TRP A 133 3.37 -7.42 -12.03
C TRP A 133 4.71 -7.22 -12.75
N TRP A 134 5.62 -6.44 -12.15
CA TRP A 134 6.98 -6.24 -12.65
C TRP A 134 7.84 -7.52 -12.62
N ILE A 135 7.49 -8.52 -11.80
CA ILE A 135 8.19 -9.81 -11.78
C ILE A 135 7.98 -10.55 -13.10
N TYR A 136 6.76 -10.52 -13.66
CA TYR A 136 6.48 -11.13 -14.97
C TYR A 136 7.26 -10.45 -16.09
N ILE A 137 7.45 -9.12 -16.00
CA ILE A 137 8.26 -8.36 -16.95
C ILE A 137 9.73 -8.77 -16.85
N LEU A 138 10.29 -8.84 -15.64
CA LEU A 138 11.68 -9.27 -15.44
C LEU A 138 11.92 -10.68 -15.97
N LEU A 139 11.00 -11.60 -15.71
CA LEU A 139 11.12 -12.99 -16.15
C LEU A 139 11.06 -13.13 -17.67
N GLY A 140 10.22 -12.31 -18.34
CA GLY A 140 10.17 -12.22 -19.80
C GLY A 140 11.46 -11.67 -20.41
N VAL A 141 12.01 -10.60 -19.84
CA VAL A 141 13.29 -10.01 -20.31
C VAL A 141 14.44 -11.01 -20.15
N LEU A 142 14.50 -11.74 -19.02
CA LEU A 142 15.53 -12.75 -18.78
C LEU A 142 15.48 -13.89 -19.82
N ALA A 143 14.28 -14.39 -20.15
CA ALA A 143 14.12 -15.44 -21.15
C ALA A 143 14.59 -15.00 -22.54
N ILE A 144 14.27 -13.76 -22.94
CA ILE A 144 14.70 -13.18 -24.22
C ILE A 144 16.24 -13.08 -24.27
N ALA A 145 16.86 -12.62 -23.18
CA ALA A 145 18.32 -12.50 -23.10
C ALA A 145 19.02 -13.87 -23.27
N ILE A 146 18.49 -14.93 -22.66
CA ILE A 146 19.03 -16.30 -22.80
C ILE A 146 18.95 -16.76 -24.26
N VAL A 147 17.82 -16.55 -24.93
CA VAL A 147 17.66 -16.90 -26.35
C VAL A 147 18.68 -16.16 -27.22
N PHE A 148 18.90 -14.87 -26.95
CA PHE A 148 19.86 -14.06 -27.70
C PHE A 148 21.29 -14.58 -27.55
N VAL A 149 21.69 -14.95 -26.33
CA VAL A 149 23.00 -15.56 -26.06
C VAL A 149 23.14 -16.89 -26.80
N VAL A 150 22.11 -17.74 -26.80
CA VAL A 150 22.13 -19.03 -27.50
C VAL A 150 22.29 -18.83 -29.02
N VAL A 151 21.57 -17.87 -29.62
CA VAL A 151 21.71 -17.55 -31.04
C VAL A 151 23.14 -17.08 -31.37
N ILE A 152 23.73 -16.21 -30.55
CA ILE A 152 25.11 -15.75 -30.73
C ILE A 152 26.11 -16.91 -30.62
N VAL A 153 25.93 -17.81 -29.65
CA VAL A 153 26.79 -18.99 -29.48
C VAL A 153 26.68 -19.94 -30.67
N ILE A 154 25.46 -20.19 -31.18
CA ILE A 154 25.24 -21.02 -32.36
C ILE A 154 25.88 -20.37 -33.60
N TYR A 155 25.75 -19.05 -33.77
CA TYR A 155 26.37 -18.33 -34.88
C TYR A 155 27.91 -18.41 -34.80
N LYS A 156 28.48 -18.16 -33.61
CA LYS A 156 29.91 -18.24 -33.38
C LYS A 156 30.45 -19.67 -33.50
N SER A 157 29.65 -20.68 -33.15
CA SER A 157 30.03 -22.08 -33.27
C SER A 157 29.93 -22.60 -34.71
N ASN A 158 29.00 -22.09 -35.52
CA ASN A 158 28.84 -22.49 -36.92
C ASN A 158 29.70 -21.69 -37.89
N TYR A 159 30.21 -20.53 -37.48
CA TYR A 159 31.20 -19.76 -38.21
C TYR A 159 32.49 -19.68 -37.38
N PRO A 160 33.33 -20.72 -37.36
CA PRO A 160 34.71 -20.56 -36.90
C PRO A 160 35.36 -19.52 -37.82
N GLY A 161 35.67 -18.34 -37.27
CA GLY A 161 36.36 -17.29 -37.99
C GLY A 161 37.65 -17.82 -38.63
N GLU A 162 37.62 -17.93 -39.95
CA GLU A 162 38.72 -17.82 -40.92
C GLU A 162 40.12 -18.25 -40.44
N THR A 163 40.37 -19.57 -40.42
CA THR A 163 41.66 -20.05 -40.92
C THR A 163 41.51 -20.20 -42.43
N TYR A 164 42.33 -19.47 -43.19
CA TYR A 164 42.47 -19.58 -44.64
C TYR A 164 42.26 -21.02 -45.10
N GLN A 165 41.15 -21.29 -45.79
CA GLN A 165 41.01 -22.52 -46.56
C GLN A 165 41.90 -22.33 -47.80
N LEU A 166 43.20 -22.57 -47.63
CA LEU A 166 44.07 -22.89 -48.76
C LEU A 166 43.41 -24.10 -49.44
N GLU A 167 42.82 -23.79 -50.57
CA GLU A 167 42.11 -24.67 -51.46
C GLU A 167 42.82 -26.03 -51.56
N LYS A 168 42.10 -27.11 -51.27
CA LYS A 168 42.54 -28.48 -51.61
C LYS A 168 42.78 -28.66 -53.13
N THR A 169 42.42 -27.66 -53.93
CA THR A 169 42.74 -27.54 -55.36
C THR A 169 44.18 -27.07 -55.62
N GLU A 170 44.84 -26.35 -54.71
CA GLU A 170 46.25 -25.96 -54.87
C GLU A 170 47.23 -27.07 -54.46
N LEU A 171 46.84 -27.95 -53.53
CA LEU A 171 47.67 -29.10 -53.13
C LEU A 171 47.84 -30.18 -54.21
N LYS A 172 47.02 -30.12 -55.28
CA LYS A 172 47.03 -31.09 -56.38
C LYS A 172 48.09 -30.76 -57.44
N HIS A 173 48.53 -29.52 -57.49
CA HIS A 173 49.68 -29.11 -58.26
C HIS A 173 50.90 -29.22 -57.33
N HIS A 174 51.65 -30.32 -57.46
CA HIS A 174 52.97 -30.50 -56.85
C HIS A 174 53.99 -29.48 -57.43
N LEU A 175 53.74 -28.18 -57.27
CA LEU A 175 54.80 -27.19 -57.40
C LEU A 175 55.45 -27.08 -56.04
N ASN A 176 56.64 -27.68 -55.94
CA ASN A 176 57.50 -27.53 -54.78
C ASN A 176 58.13 -26.12 -54.86
N PRO A 177 57.72 -25.15 -54.03
CA PRO A 177 58.13 -23.76 -54.19
C PRO A 177 59.64 -23.55 -53.95
N GLU A 178 60.33 -24.51 -53.32
CA GLU A 178 61.78 -24.45 -53.14
C GLU A 178 62.56 -24.80 -54.42
N GLU A 179 62.03 -25.65 -55.30
CA GLU A 179 62.71 -26.02 -56.56
C GLU A 179 62.58 -24.93 -57.63
N ASP A 180 61.46 -24.20 -57.66
CA ASP A 180 61.26 -23.09 -58.61
C ASP A 180 62.11 -21.86 -58.28
N LEU A 181 62.37 -21.59 -56.99
CA LEU A 181 63.24 -20.49 -56.57
C LEU A 181 64.74 -20.77 -56.86
N LEU A 182 65.15 -22.04 -56.83
CA LEU A 182 66.52 -22.46 -57.16
C LEU A 182 66.79 -22.47 -58.67
N ASN A 183 65.81 -22.84 -59.50
CA ASN A 183 65.97 -22.82 -60.95
C ASN A 183 65.88 -21.42 -61.58
N GLN A 184 65.19 -20.47 -60.94
CA GLN A 184 65.08 -19.09 -61.45
C GLN A 184 66.26 -18.18 -61.07
N SER A 185 67.11 -18.57 -60.12
CA SER A 185 68.26 -17.75 -59.68
C SER A 185 69.55 -17.93 -60.50
N PHE A 186 69.56 -18.80 -61.52
CA PHE A 186 70.76 -19.09 -62.33
C PHE A 186 70.57 -19.05 -63.86
N GLN A 187 69.66 -18.23 -64.38
CA GLN A 187 69.66 -17.85 -65.80
C GLN A 187 69.59 -16.33 -66.00
N GLU A 188 70.72 -15.68 -65.73
CA GLU A 188 71.14 -14.45 -66.43
C GLU A 188 72.52 -14.73 -67.06
N ILE A 189 72.53 -14.89 -68.39
CA ILE A 189 73.66 -14.98 -69.36
C ILE A 189 74.46 -16.30 -69.38
#